data_AF-A0A8K0MD66-F1
#
_entry.id   AF-A0A8K0MD66-F1
#
_cell.length_a   1.000
_cell.length_b   1.000
_cell.length_c   1.000
_cell.angle_alpha   90.00
_cell.angle_beta   90.00
_cell.angle_gamma   90.00
#
_symmetry.space_group_name_H-M   'P 1'
#
loop_
_entity.id
_entity.type
_entity.pdbx_description
1 polymer ?
#
loop_
_entity_poly.entity_id
_entity_poly.type
_entity_poly.pdbx_seq_one_letter_code
_entity_poly.pdbx_strand_id
1 'polypeptide(L)'
;MAAPANPPRRWRRPAAPNPGSSCSTRTSPISKLTSDSPPTPNPPEVQSLPRSPISKGPHRLRPPLVLAGLRLSTRPEKPPAPAPAITQFRATTPTDQIAALEDQKHVLLGQRATLQRKLDAFHETVKEREKEKAKWAERAERAERAERNK
;
A
#
# COMPACT_ATOMS: atom_id res chain seq x y z
N MET A 1 9.57 50.74 31.83
CA MET A 1 8.71 50.92 30.64
C MET A 1 8.32 49.53 30.14
N ALA A 2 7.05 49.16 30.28
CA ALA A 2 6.53 47.85 29.86
C ALA A 2 5.80 48.00 28.52
N ALA A 3 6.14 47.15 27.54
CA ALA A 3 5.49 47.13 26.23
C ALA A 3 4.09 46.47 26.33
N PRO A 4 3.07 46.96 25.60
CA PRO A 4 1.76 46.31 25.60
C PRO A 4 1.77 45.02 24.77
N ALA A 5 1.20 43.98 25.36
CA ALA A 5 1.05 42.65 24.79
C ALA A 5 0.20 42.66 23.50
N ASN A 6 0.70 42.00 22.45
CA ASN A 6 -0.05 41.73 21.23
C ASN A 6 -1.15 40.69 21.50
N PRO A 7 -2.43 40.94 21.17
CA PRO A 7 -3.47 39.93 21.29
C PRO A 7 -3.29 38.83 20.20
N PRO A 8 -3.64 37.57 20.49
CA PRO A 8 -3.50 36.49 19.53
C PRO A 8 -4.43 36.68 18.33
N ARG A 9 -3.88 36.42 17.14
CA ARG A 9 -4.59 36.43 15.85
C ARG A 9 -5.82 35.54 15.91
N ARG A 10 -7.00 36.13 16.12
CA ARG A 10 -8.28 35.49 15.80
C ARG A 10 -8.23 35.09 14.33
N TRP A 11 -8.27 33.79 14.07
CA TRP A 11 -8.42 33.21 12.75
C TRP A 11 -9.60 33.90 12.04
N ARG A 12 -9.29 34.64 10.97
CA ARG A 12 -10.30 35.23 10.08
C ARG A 12 -11.06 34.08 9.42
N ARG A 13 -12.38 34.08 9.56
CA ARG A 13 -13.29 33.21 8.82
C ARG A 13 -13.12 33.47 7.31
N PRO A 14 -12.93 32.46 6.44
CA PRO A 14 -13.02 32.67 5.01
C PRO A 14 -14.48 32.97 4.62
N ALA A 15 -14.65 33.98 3.76
CA ALA A 15 -15.95 34.33 3.19
C ALA A 15 -16.52 33.18 2.34
N ALA A 16 -17.83 32.96 2.42
CA ALA A 16 -18.53 31.97 1.62
C ALA A 16 -18.55 32.38 0.13
N PRO A 17 -18.37 31.44 -0.82
CA PRO A 17 -18.62 31.71 -2.23
C PRO A 17 -20.12 31.75 -2.55
N ASN A 18 -20.51 32.70 -3.41
CA ASN A 18 -21.87 33.06 -3.78
C ASN A 18 -22.68 31.90 -4.44
N PRO A 19 -23.99 31.79 -4.16
CA PRO A 19 -24.90 30.90 -4.88
C PRO A 19 -25.42 31.61 -6.14
N GLY A 20 -24.81 31.35 -7.28
CA GLY A 20 -25.25 32.00 -8.52
C GLY A 20 -24.57 31.44 -9.77
N SER A 21 -25.02 30.27 -10.22
CA SER A 21 -25.00 29.96 -11.65
C SER A 21 -26.02 28.86 -11.95
N SER A 22 -27.17 29.33 -12.40
CA SER A 22 -28.29 28.53 -12.91
C SER A 22 -28.18 28.47 -14.44
N CYS A 23 -28.84 27.44 -14.99
CA CYS A 23 -29.27 27.23 -16.38
C CYS A 23 -28.25 26.68 -17.42
N SER A 24 -28.50 25.44 -17.84
CA SER A 24 -28.82 25.16 -19.25
C SER A 24 -29.39 23.74 -19.41
N THR A 25 -30.71 23.71 -19.57
CA THR A 25 -31.49 22.65 -20.21
C THR A 25 -30.95 22.36 -21.61
N ARG A 26 -30.63 21.09 -21.91
CA ARG A 26 -30.53 20.62 -23.30
C ARG A 26 -31.40 19.40 -23.51
N THR A 27 -32.63 19.69 -23.92
CA THR A 27 -33.57 18.82 -24.60
C THR A 27 -33.00 18.37 -25.94
N SER A 28 -33.04 17.07 -26.22
CA SER A 28 -33.66 16.53 -27.46
C SER A 28 -33.70 15.00 -27.47
N PRO A 29 -34.73 14.40 -28.11
CA PRO A 29 -35.02 12.98 -28.11
C PRO A 29 -34.33 12.25 -29.28
N ILE A 30 -34.40 10.92 -29.34
CA ILE A 30 -34.65 10.13 -30.57
C ILE A 30 -34.63 8.62 -30.24
N SER A 31 -35.78 7.99 -30.54
CA SER A 31 -36.03 6.66 -31.09
C SER A 31 -35.53 5.37 -30.42
N LYS A 32 -36.54 4.55 -30.11
CA LYS A 32 -36.52 3.09 -29.97
C LYS A 32 -35.86 2.42 -31.19
N LEU A 33 -35.04 1.40 -30.96
CA LEU A 33 -34.87 0.26 -31.87
C LEU A 33 -34.57 -0.98 -31.05
N THR A 34 -35.53 -1.89 -31.09
CA THR A 34 -35.45 -3.31 -30.75
C THR A 34 -34.38 -4.00 -31.58
N SER A 35 -33.58 -4.87 -30.98
CA SER A 35 -33.06 -6.06 -31.67
C SER A 35 -32.60 -7.09 -30.65
N ASP A 36 -33.30 -8.21 -30.66
CA ASP A 36 -32.87 -9.52 -30.20
C ASP A 36 -31.40 -9.82 -30.54
N SER A 37 -30.67 -10.43 -29.61
CA SER A 37 -29.55 -11.32 -29.92
C SER A 37 -29.31 -12.34 -28.78
N PRO A 38 -29.07 -13.61 -29.13
CA PRO A 38 -29.27 -14.79 -28.27
C PRO A 38 -28.12 -15.08 -27.28
N PRO A 39 -28.34 -15.96 -26.28
CA PRO A 39 -27.30 -16.37 -25.33
C PRO A 39 -26.17 -17.16 -26.02
N THR A 40 -24.94 -16.79 -25.68
CA THR A 40 -23.69 -17.44 -26.11
C THR A 40 -23.61 -18.89 -25.62
N PRO A 41 -23.12 -19.84 -26.45
CA PRO A 41 -22.96 -21.24 -26.07
C PRO A 41 -21.71 -21.44 -25.19
N ASN A 42 -21.83 -22.36 -24.23
CA ASN A 42 -20.76 -22.80 -23.33
C ASN A 42 -19.50 -23.28 -24.09
N PRO A 43 -18.28 -23.06 -23.56
CA PRO A 43 -17.08 -23.70 -24.10
C PRO A 43 -16.98 -25.19 -23.71
N PRO A 44 -16.39 -26.04 -24.58
CA PRO A 44 -16.33 -27.49 -24.38
C PRO A 44 -15.34 -27.94 -23.30
N GLU A 45 -15.67 -29.06 -22.66
CA GLU A 45 -14.83 -29.88 -21.77
C GLU A 45 -13.37 -29.98 -22.26
N VAL A 46 -12.44 -29.52 -21.42
CA VAL A 46 -11.02 -29.83 -21.62
C VAL A 46 -10.79 -31.23 -21.07
N GLN A 47 -10.58 -32.15 -22.02
CA GLN A 47 -10.24 -33.55 -21.83
C GLN A 47 -9.05 -33.71 -20.87
N SER A 48 -9.22 -34.60 -19.90
CA SER A 48 -8.20 -35.07 -18.95
C SER A 48 -7.02 -35.72 -19.68
N LEU A 49 -5.81 -35.16 -19.51
CA LEU A 49 -4.55 -35.76 -19.96
C LEU A 49 -4.04 -36.83 -18.97
N PRO A 50 -3.41 -37.91 -19.47
CA PRO A 50 -3.08 -39.10 -18.67
C PRO A 50 -1.87 -38.88 -17.76
N ARG A 51 -1.96 -39.39 -16.52
CA ARG A 51 -0.83 -39.46 -15.58
C ARG A 51 0.18 -40.51 -16.05
N SER A 52 1.40 -40.07 -16.36
CA SER A 52 2.53 -40.98 -16.61
C SER A 52 3.09 -41.54 -15.28
N PRO A 53 3.64 -42.78 -15.29
CA PRO A 53 4.03 -43.50 -14.08
C PRO A 53 5.40 -43.06 -13.52
N ILE A 54 5.51 -43.10 -12.20
CA ILE A 54 6.71 -42.79 -11.41
C ILE A 54 7.72 -43.93 -11.58
N SER A 55 8.89 -43.63 -12.16
CA SER A 55 10.05 -44.51 -12.22
C SER A 55 11.09 -44.12 -11.17
N LYS A 56 11.80 -45.12 -10.62
CA LYS A 56 12.60 -45.10 -9.39
C LYS A 56 14.07 -44.70 -9.62
N GLY A 57 14.63 -43.90 -8.70
CA GLY A 57 16.07 -43.91 -8.32
C GLY A 57 17.02 -42.93 -9.03
N PRO A 58 18.28 -42.78 -8.56
CA PRO A 58 18.62 -41.76 -7.55
C PRO A 58 19.87 -40.94 -7.90
N HIS A 59 19.80 -39.61 -7.95
CA HIS A 59 21.01 -38.76 -7.90
C HIS A 59 20.74 -37.46 -7.13
N ARG A 60 21.50 -37.29 -6.04
CA ARG A 60 21.67 -36.00 -5.36
C ARG A 60 22.35 -35.03 -6.32
N LEU A 61 21.56 -34.28 -7.07
CA LEU A 61 22.02 -33.08 -7.74
C LEU A 61 21.53 -31.89 -6.90
N ARG A 62 22.51 -31.12 -6.41
CA ARG A 62 22.29 -29.86 -5.70
C ARG A 62 21.26 -29.03 -6.47
N PRO A 63 20.19 -28.52 -5.85
CA PRO A 63 19.34 -27.57 -6.55
C PRO A 63 20.20 -26.34 -6.89
N PRO A 64 20.19 -25.85 -8.14
CA PRO A 64 20.76 -24.55 -8.44
C PRO A 64 20.03 -23.53 -7.58
N LEU A 65 20.76 -22.52 -7.09
CA LEU A 65 20.18 -21.32 -6.51
C LEU A 65 19.34 -20.64 -7.59
N VAL A 66 18.08 -21.09 -7.71
CA VAL A 66 17.05 -20.34 -8.40
C VAL A 66 16.85 -19.13 -7.51
N LEU A 67 17.53 -18.05 -7.89
CA LEU A 67 17.12 -16.69 -7.54
C LEU A 67 15.73 -16.54 -8.15
N ALA A 68 14.73 -17.08 -7.45
CA ALA A 68 13.33 -16.90 -7.77
C ALA A 68 13.12 -15.41 -7.62
N GLY A 69 13.18 -14.72 -8.76
CA GLY A 69 12.84 -13.32 -8.85
C GLY A 69 11.53 -13.16 -8.11
N LEU A 70 11.54 -12.31 -7.09
CA LEU A 70 10.31 -11.75 -6.55
C LEU A 70 9.66 -11.00 -7.71
N ARG A 71 8.91 -11.72 -8.55
CA ARG A 71 7.83 -11.12 -9.32
C ARG A 71 6.84 -10.68 -8.26
N LEU A 72 6.89 -9.41 -7.89
CA LEU A 72 5.78 -8.74 -7.22
C LEU A 72 4.58 -8.82 -8.16
N SER A 73 3.86 -9.93 -8.13
CA SER A 73 2.52 -10.07 -8.68
C SER A 73 1.56 -9.41 -7.71
N THR A 74 1.71 -8.10 -7.53
CA THR A 74 0.69 -7.24 -6.97
C THR A 74 0.45 -6.14 -7.98
N ARG A 75 -0.09 -6.52 -9.14
CA ARG A 75 -0.94 -5.58 -9.88
C ARG A 75 -2.09 -5.29 -8.93
N PRO A 76 -2.26 -4.06 -8.39
CA PRO A 76 -3.48 -3.77 -7.67
C PRO A 76 -4.59 -3.87 -8.72
N GLU A 77 -5.36 -4.96 -8.68
CA GLU A 77 -6.75 -4.90 -9.15
C GLU A 77 -7.31 -3.62 -8.56
N LYS A 78 -7.72 -2.71 -9.44
CA LYS A 78 -8.24 -1.39 -9.08
C LYS A 78 -9.17 -1.57 -7.88
N PRO A 79 -8.92 -0.95 -6.71
CA PRO A 79 -9.81 -1.10 -5.58
C PRO A 79 -11.22 -0.78 -6.06
N PRO A 80 -12.23 -1.58 -5.70
CA PRO A 80 -13.60 -1.34 -6.14
C PRO A 80 -13.92 0.12 -5.91
N ALA A 81 -14.41 0.80 -6.96
CA ALA A 81 -14.65 2.23 -6.92
C ALA A 81 -15.39 2.57 -5.63
N PRO A 82 -14.99 3.58 -4.86
CA PRO A 82 -15.44 3.78 -3.48
C PRO A 82 -16.93 4.15 -3.36
N ALA A 83 -17.64 4.23 -4.48
CA ALA A 83 -19.02 4.68 -4.56
C ALA A 83 -20.00 3.88 -3.68
N PRO A 84 -20.04 2.53 -3.66
CA PRO A 84 -21.07 1.81 -2.92
C PRO A 84 -20.79 1.76 -1.41
N ALA A 85 -19.51 1.67 -1.00
CA ALA A 85 -19.15 1.65 0.41
C ALA A 85 -19.36 3.01 1.07
N ILE A 86 -19.02 4.10 0.37
CA ILE A 86 -19.22 5.46 0.89
C ILE A 86 -20.71 5.79 0.96
N THR A 87 -21.53 5.37 -0.01
CA THR A 87 -22.98 5.63 0.04
C THR A 87 -23.64 4.86 1.18
N GLN A 88 -23.27 3.59 1.40
CA GLN A 88 -23.74 2.81 2.53
C GLN A 88 -23.31 3.42 3.87
N PHE A 89 -22.05 3.82 4.00
CA PHE A 89 -21.55 4.48 5.20
C PHE A 89 -22.29 5.79 5.50
N ARG A 90 -22.58 6.60 4.49
CA ARG A 90 -23.34 7.85 4.68
C ARG A 90 -24.81 7.62 5.03
N ALA A 91 -25.35 6.44 4.71
CA ALA A 91 -26.72 6.07 5.02
C ALA A 91 -26.91 5.56 6.47
N THR A 92 -25.83 5.25 7.20
CA THR A 92 -25.91 4.82 8.61
C THR A 92 -26.11 6.00 9.56
N THR A 93 -26.43 5.72 10.83
CA THR A 93 -26.59 6.78 11.82
C THR A 93 -25.25 7.46 12.13
N PRO A 94 -25.23 8.77 12.49
CA PRO A 94 -23.99 9.47 12.81
C PRO A 94 -23.18 8.79 13.93
N THR A 95 -23.85 8.22 14.92
CA THR A 95 -23.20 7.46 16.00
C THR A 95 -22.46 6.24 15.46
N ASP A 96 -23.10 5.46 14.60
CA ASP A 96 -22.50 4.27 13.99
C ASP A 96 -21.36 4.64 13.03
N GLN A 97 -21.50 5.77 12.32
CA GLN A 97 -20.43 6.30 11.46
C GLN A 97 -19.18 6.63 12.28
N ILE A 98 -19.34 7.29 13.43
CA ILE A 98 -18.22 7.64 14.32
C ILE A 98 -17.57 6.37 14.85
N ALA A 99 -18.35 5.42 15.37
CA ALA A 99 -17.83 4.16 15.89
C ALA A 99 -17.01 3.40 14.81
N ALA A 100 -17.55 3.28 13.60
CA ALA A 100 -16.86 2.62 12.50
C ALA A 100 -15.54 3.32 12.11
N LEU A 101 -15.49 4.66 12.14
CA LEU A 101 -14.27 5.41 11.87
C LEU A 101 -13.24 5.30 13.01
N GLU A 102 -13.71 5.25 14.26
CA GLU A 102 -12.85 5.03 15.42
C GLU A 102 -12.20 3.65 15.39
N ASP A 103 -12.96 2.60 15.06
CA ASP A 103 -12.44 1.24 14.89
C ASP A 103 -11.37 1.18 13.78
N GLN A 104 -11.65 1.78 12.62
CA GLN A 104 -10.68 1.85 11.53
C GLN A 104 -9.41 2.60 11.94
N LYS A 105 -9.56 3.71 12.67
CA LYS A 105 -8.42 4.45 13.23
C LYS A 105 -7.59 3.58 14.15
N HIS A 106 -8.20 2.80 15.04
CA HIS A 106 -7.48 1.90 15.93
C HIS A 106 -6.67 0.84 15.17
N VAL A 107 -7.27 0.23 14.13
CA VAL A 107 -6.57 -0.72 13.26
C VAL A 107 -5.34 -0.08 12.61
N LEU A 108 -5.50 1.11 12.02
CA LEU A 108 -4.41 1.82 11.35
C LEU A 108 -3.29 2.22 12.32
N LEU A 109 -3.64 2.64 13.54
CA LEU A 109 -2.65 2.93 14.57
C LEU A 109 -1.86 1.69 15.00
N GLY A 110 -2.53 0.54 15.12
CA GLY A 110 -1.87 -0.74 15.40
C GLY A 110 -0.90 -1.17 14.29
N GLN A 111 -1.31 -1.02 13.03
CA GLN A 111 -0.46 -1.29 11.87
C GLN A 111 0.75 -0.37 11.82
N ARG A 112 0.54 0.94 12.04
CA ARG A 112 1.62 1.93 12.12
C ARG A 112 2.62 1.57 13.21
N ALA A 113 2.16 1.24 14.42
CA ALA A 113 3.03 0.86 15.53
C ALA A 113 3.87 -0.38 15.20
N THR A 114 3.26 -1.36 14.53
CA THR A 114 3.96 -2.58 14.10
C THR A 114 5.05 -2.28 13.07
N LEU A 115 4.76 -1.44 12.06
CA LEU A 115 5.75 -1.03 11.07
C LEU A 115 6.86 -0.19 11.69
N GLN A 116 6.54 0.69 12.63
CA GLN A 116 7.53 1.50 13.33
C GLN A 116 8.55 0.62 14.06
N ARG A 117 8.09 -0.39 14.83
CA ARG A 117 8.99 -1.33 15.52
C ARG A 117 9.92 -2.06 14.54
N LYS A 118 9.42 -2.43 13.36
CA LYS A 118 10.25 -3.09 12.33
C LYS A 118 11.30 -2.14 11.76
N LEU A 119 10.95 -0.87 11.54
CA LEU A 119 11.90 0.15 11.09
C LEU A 119 12.96 0.41 12.16
N ASP A 120 12.56 0.51 13.43
CA ASP A 120 13.49 0.74 14.53
C ASP A 120 14.49 -0.41 14.65
N ALA A 121 14.01 -1.67 14.60
CA ALA A 121 14.88 -2.84 14.58
C ALA A 121 15.84 -2.83 13.37
N PHE A 122 15.35 -2.47 12.19
CA PHE A 122 16.20 -2.34 11.00
C PHE A 122 17.29 -1.28 11.20
N HIS A 123 16.94 -0.09 11.70
CA HIS A 123 17.91 0.97 11.97
C HIS A 123 18.98 0.53 12.99
N GLU A 124 18.61 -0.19 14.05
CA GLU A 124 19.60 -0.72 14.98
C GLU A 124 20.55 -1.71 14.31
N THR A 125 20.05 -2.64 13.49
CA THR A 125 20.94 -3.55 12.75
C THR A 125 21.88 -2.82 11.77
N VAL A 126 21.44 -1.73 11.16
CA VAL A 126 22.29 -0.91 10.29
C VAL A 126 23.38 -0.23 11.10
N LYS A 127 23.02 0.40 12.22
CA LYS A 127 23.98 1.04 13.13
C LYS A 127 25.02 0.04 13.66
N GLU A 128 24.61 -1.18 14.01
CA GLU A 128 25.52 -2.23 14.45
C GLU A 128 26.54 -2.59 13.37
N ARG A 129 26.09 -2.81 12.13
CA ARG A 129 26.99 -3.10 11.00
C ARG A 129 27.93 -1.96 10.71
N GLU A 130 27.49 -0.72 10.82
CA GLU A 130 28.35 0.46 10.64
C GLU A 130 29.41 0.54 11.73
N LYS A 131 29.04 0.30 12.99
CA LYS A 131 29.98 0.22 14.11
C LYS A 131 31.00 -0.91 13.92
N GLU A 132 30.57 -2.06 13.44
CA GLU A 132 31.47 -3.18 13.14
C GLU A 132 32.45 -2.81 12.02
N LYS A 133 31.96 -2.26 10.91
CA LYS A 133 32.81 -1.80 9.80
C LYS A 133 33.85 -0.79 10.27
N ALA A 134 33.46 0.17 11.10
CA ALA A 134 34.39 1.15 11.67
C ALA A 134 35.48 0.47 12.53
N LYS A 135 35.11 -0.49 13.40
CA LYS A 135 36.08 -1.26 14.20
C LYS A 135 37.04 -2.07 13.33
N TRP A 136 36.55 -2.68 12.25
CA TRP A 136 37.40 -3.42 11.31
C TRP A 136 38.37 -2.48 10.58
N ALA A 137 37.90 -1.31 10.14
CA ALA A 137 38.74 -0.30 9.50
C ALA A 137 39.84 0.21 10.45
N GLU A 138 39.50 0.52 11.71
CA GLU A 138 40.47 0.97 12.73
C GLU A 138 41.54 -0.10 13.00
N ARG A 139 41.14 -1.37 13.12
CA ARG A 139 42.08 -2.48 13.30
C ARG A 139 43.02 -2.64 12.10
N ALA A 140 42.49 -2.50 10.88
CA ALA A 140 43.28 -2.56 9.66
C ALA A 140 44.29 -1.41 9.59
N GLU A 141 43.86 -0.18 9.87
CA GLU A 141 44.72 1.00 9.91
C GLU A 141 45.83 0.87 10.97
N ARG A 142 45.49 0.35 12.15
CA ARG A 142 46.46 0.10 13.23
C ARG A 142 47.51 -0.96 12.83
N ALA A 143 47.08 -2.02 12.16
CA ALA A 143 47.99 -3.05 11.64
C ALA A 143 48.93 -2.46 10.58
N GLU A 144 48.39 -1.66 9.65
CA GLU A 144 49.18 -1.00 8.61
C GLU A 144 50.23 -0.04 9.19
N ARG A 145 49.85 0.78 10.18
CA ARG A 145 50.79 1.66 10.89
C ARG A 145 51.91 0.89 11.60
N ALA A 146 51.58 -0.26 12.18
CA ALA A 146 52.57 -1.11 12.85
C ALA A 146 53.57 -1.71 11.85
N GLU A 147 53.14 -2.08 10.65
CA GLU A 147 54.03 -2.56 9.59
C GLU A 147 54.92 -1.45 9.02
N ARG A 148 54.42 -0.21 8.89
CA ARG A 148 55.22 0.93 8.39
C ARG A 148 56.33 1.40 9.34
N ASN A 149 56.21 1.09 10.63
CA ASN A 149 57.18 1.49 11.67
C ASN A 149 58.20 0.38 12.03
N LYS A 150 58.19 -0.74 11.29
CA LYS A 150 59.25 -1.76 11.34
C LYS A 150 60.35 -1.42 10.34
#